data_AF-A0A5K0ZKW9-F1
#
_entry.id   AF-A0A5K0ZKW9-F1
#
_cell.length_a   1.000
_cell.length_b   1.000
_cell.length_c   1.000
_cell.angle_alpha   90.00
_cell.angle_beta   90.00
_cell.angle_gamma   90.00
#
_symmetry.space_group_name_H-M   'P 1'
#
loop_
_entity.id
_entity.type
_entity.pdbx_description
1 polymer ?
#
loop_
_entity_poly.entity_id
_entity_poly.type
_entity_poly.pdbx_seq_one_letter_code
_entity_poly.pdbx_strand_id
1 'polypeptide(L)'
;TTHHKVVKLLSNDSIQSSKAQKGGVFIISIAGKGGIGKTTLAKMVFKELEEHFGKRRWWVCVSERPNHKVLVWQILKEVCKESRENPDCSM
;
A
#
# COMPACT_ATOMS: atom_id res chain seq x y z
N THR A 1 13.32 -16.37 3.68
CA THR A 1 12.39 -17.36 3.07
C THR A 1 10.91 -17.07 3.32
N THR A 2 10.56 -16.18 4.27
CA THR A 2 9.15 -15.84 4.61
C THR A 2 8.54 -14.76 3.71
N HIS A 3 9.33 -13.77 3.24
CA HIS A 3 8.84 -12.66 2.38
C HIS A 3 8.20 -13.12 1.06
N HIS A 4 8.76 -14.15 0.42
CA HIS A 4 8.21 -14.71 -0.81
C HIS A 4 6.83 -15.35 -0.61
N LYS A 5 6.46 -15.77 0.61
CA LYS A 5 5.18 -16.46 0.84
C LYS A 5 4.00 -15.50 0.82
N VAL A 6 4.11 -14.31 1.40
CA VAL A 6 2.98 -13.35 1.44
C VAL A 6 2.63 -12.86 0.05
N VAL A 7 3.64 -12.46 -0.73
CA VAL A 7 3.44 -12.05 -2.13
C VAL A 7 2.92 -13.22 -2.98
N LYS A 8 3.46 -14.43 -2.82
CA LYS A 8 2.99 -15.62 -3.56
C LYS A 8 1.57 -16.05 -3.16
N LEU A 9 1.16 -15.88 -1.89
CA LEU A 9 -0.21 -16.12 -1.43
C LEU A 9 -1.20 -15.11 -2.03
N LEU A 10 -0.78 -13.86 -2.20
CA LEU A 10 -1.57 -12.83 -2.88
C LEU A 10 -1.57 -13.02 -4.42
N SER A 11 -0.53 -13.67 -4.95
CA SER A 11 -0.39 -14.04 -6.36
C SER A 11 -0.90 -15.46 -6.69
N ASN A 12 -1.68 -16.10 -5.80
CA ASN A 12 -2.15 -17.47 -6.03
C ASN A 12 -2.75 -17.63 -7.44
N ASP A 13 -2.31 -18.68 -8.15
CA ASP A 13 -2.59 -19.03 -9.55
C ASP A 13 -4.08 -19.21 -9.92
N SER A 14 -5.01 -18.79 -9.06
CA SER A 14 -6.46 -18.74 -9.26
C SER A 14 -7.00 -17.33 -9.51
N ILE A 15 -6.14 -16.32 -9.71
CA ILE A 15 -6.56 -15.09 -10.39
C ILE A 15 -7.00 -15.50 -11.79
N GLN A 16 -8.28 -15.86 -11.92
CA GLN A 16 -8.95 -16.01 -13.19
C GLN A 16 -8.80 -14.66 -13.90
N SER A 17 -7.84 -14.67 -14.81
CA SER A 17 -7.70 -13.80 -15.95
C SER A 17 -9.08 -13.31 -16.40
N SER A 18 -9.45 -12.13 -15.93
CA SER A 18 -10.56 -11.36 -16.51
C SER A 18 -10.11 -9.91 -16.58
N LYS A 19 -9.20 -9.72 -17.54
CA LYS A 19 -8.79 -8.52 -18.28
C LYS A 19 -7.33 -8.13 -18.07
N ALA A 20 -6.62 -8.23 -19.19
CA ALA A 20 -5.26 -7.78 -19.39
C ALA A 20 -4.99 -6.43 -18.72
N GLN A 21 -3.98 -6.42 -17.86
CA GLN A 21 -3.35 -5.18 -17.41
C GLN A 21 -2.74 -4.50 -18.64
N LYS A 22 -3.31 -3.38 -19.08
CA LYS A 22 -2.54 -2.39 -19.83
C LYS A 22 -1.67 -1.64 -18.81
N GLY A 23 -0.37 -1.95 -18.74
CA GLY A 23 0.62 -1.08 -18.08
C GLY A 23 1.33 -1.58 -16.81
N GLY A 24 1.35 -2.88 -16.50
CA GLY A 24 2.20 -3.41 -15.42
C GLY A 24 1.77 -3.05 -13.99
N VAL A 25 0.49 -2.74 -13.79
CA VAL A 25 -0.09 -2.39 -12.48
C VAL A 25 -0.83 -3.60 -11.90
N PHE A 26 -0.43 -4.04 -10.70
CA PHE A 26 -1.10 -5.09 -9.94
C PHE A 26 -2.05 -4.49 -8.90
N ILE A 27 -3.32 -4.90 -8.90
CA ILE A 27 -4.32 -4.51 -7.91
C ILE A 27 -4.71 -5.73 -7.09
N ILE A 28 -4.61 -5.62 -5.77
CA ILE A 28 -4.95 -6.69 -4.82
C ILE A 28 -6.08 -6.18 -3.93
N SER A 29 -7.19 -6.92 -3.91
CA SER A 29 -8.35 -6.63 -3.07
C SER A 29 -8.39 -7.56 -1.85
N ILE A 30 -8.58 -7.01 -0.65
CA ILE A 30 -8.76 -7.77 0.60
C ILE A 30 -10.20 -7.55 1.08
N ALA A 31 -11.05 -8.56 0.88
CA ALA A 31 -12.48 -8.50 1.19
C ALA A 31 -12.89 -9.52 2.27
N GLY A 32 -14.01 -9.27 2.96
CA GLY A 32 -14.52 -10.14 4.04
C GLY A 32 -15.34 -9.37 5.08
N LYS A 33 -15.95 -10.09 6.03
CA LYS A 33 -16.80 -9.51 7.10
C LYS A 33 -16.07 -8.44 7.94
N GLY A 34 -16.84 -7.57 8.60
CA GLY A 34 -16.31 -6.60 9.56
C GLY A 34 -15.56 -7.30 10.71
N GLY A 35 -14.54 -6.65 11.26
CA GLY A 35 -13.81 -7.15 12.43
C GLY A 35 -12.82 -8.30 12.19
N ILE A 36 -12.78 -8.93 11.02
CA ILE A 36 -11.88 -10.09 10.73
C ILE A 36 -10.39 -9.72 10.62
N GLY A 37 -10.04 -8.43 10.68
CA GLY A 37 -8.63 -7.99 10.65
C GLY A 37 -8.06 -7.66 9.25
N LYS A 38 -8.89 -7.40 8.23
CA LYS A 38 -8.42 -7.06 6.86
C LYS A 38 -7.40 -5.92 6.84
N THR A 39 -7.74 -4.81 7.51
CA THR A 39 -6.85 -3.65 7.63
C THR A 39 -5.59 -3.98 8.41
N THR A 40 -5.68 -4.86 9.42
CA THR A 40 -4.53 -5.34 10.19
C THR A 40 -3.56 -6.10 9.29
N LEU A 41 -4.05 -7.05 8.50
CA LEU A 41 -3.25 -7.80 7.53
C LEU A 41 -2.59 -6.86 6.52
N ALA A 42 -3.35 -5.94 5.92
CA ALA A 42 -2.82 -4.96 4.97
C ALA A 42 -1.71 -4.09 5.57
N LYS A 43 -1.86 -3.65 6.84
CA LYS A 43 -0.83 -2.88 7.56
C LYS A 43 0.43 -3.70 7.85
N MET A 44 0.28 -4.98 8.18
CA MET A 44 1.43 -5.88 8.38
C MET A 44 2.25 -6.02 7.09
N VAL A 45 1.59 -6.31 5.97
CA VAL A 45 2.25 -6.38 4.66
C VAL A 45 2.87 -5.03 4.29
N PHE A 46 2.15 -3.92 4.49
CA PHE A 46 2.68 -2.58 4.21
C PHE A 46 3.99 -2.31 4.98
N LYS A 47 4.11 -2.78 6.23
CA LYS A 47 5.34 -2.69 7.02
C LYS A 47 6.46 -3.57 6.46
N GLU A 48 6.18 -4.83 6.12
CA GLU A 48 7.17 -5.75 5.54
C GLU A 48 7.70 -5.27 4.18
N LEU A 49 6.89 -4.53 3.42
CA LEU A 49 7.28 -3.94 2.14
C LEU A 49 8.29 -2.80 2.27
N GLU A 50 8.54 -2.28 3.47
CA GLU A 50 9.57 -1.25 3.71
C GLU A 50 10.96 -1.71 3.27
N GLU A 51 11.30 -2.98 3.47
CA GLU A 51 12.60 -3.52 3.06
C GLU A 51 12.77 -3.54 1.52
N HIS A 52 11.67 -3.67 0.78
CA HIS A 52 11.68 -3.79 -0.68
C HIS A 52 11.48 -2.45 -1.39
N PHE A 53 10.64 -1.57 -0.84
CA PHE A 53 10.23 -0.31 -1.46
C PHE A 53 10.74 0.94 -0.74
N GLY A 54 11.33 0.79 0.45
CA GLY A 54 11.81 1.90 1.27
C GLY A 54 10.70 2.88 1.64
N LYS A 55 11.00 4.18 1.50
CA LYS A 55 10.06 5.30 1.73
C LYS A 55 9.04 5.47 0.59
N ARG A 56 9.22 4.80 -0.57
CA ARG A 56 8.31 4.86 -1.73
C ARG A 56 7.09 3.96 -1.55
N ARG A 57 6.39 4.14 -0.42
CA ARG A 57 5.16 3.44 -0.05
C ARG A 57 4.28 4.42 0.71
N TRP A 58 2.98 4.42 0.40
CA TRP A 58 2.05 5.38 0.99
C TRP A 58 0.79 4.69 1.46
N TRP A 59 0.28 5.14 2.61
CA TRP A 59 -0.94 4.63 3.21
C TRP A 59 -1.93 5.78 3.37
N VAL A 60 -3.10 5.66 2.76
CA VAL A 60 -4.16 6.67 2.81
C VAL A 60 -5.44 5.99 3.30
N CYS A 61 -6.10 6.60 4.28
CA CYS A 61 -7.44 6.20 4.71
C CYS A 61 -8.48 7.01 3.92
N VAL A 62 -9.47 6.33 3.35
CA VAL A 62 -10.55 6.95 2.58
C VAL A 62 -11.86 6.76 3.33
N SER A 63 -12.67 7.83 3.43
CA SER A 63 -14.01 7.75 4.00
C SER A 63 -14.96 7.03 3.04
N GLU A 64 -16.07 6.49 3.56
CA GLU A 64 -17.11 5.85 2.75
C GLU A 64 -17.67 6.78 1.67
N ARG A 65 -17.76 8.08 1.97
CA ARG A 65 -18.11 9.14 1.04
C ARG A 65 -16.93 10.10 0.89
N PRO A 66 -16.02 9.87 -0.07
CA PRO A 66 -14.86 10.72 -0.24
C PRO A 66 -15.21 12.01 -0.98
N ASN A 67 -14.70 13.14 -0.51
CA ASN A 67 -14.57 14.32 -1.35
C ASN A 67 -13.30 14.15 -2.21
N HIS A 68 -13.45 14.05 -3.52
CA HIS A 68 -12.34 13.72 -4.42
C HIS A 68 -11.19 14.74 -4.36
N LYS A 69 -11.50 16.04 -4.20
CA LYS A 69 -10.47 17.08 -4.08
C LYS A 69 -9.66 16.89 -2.80
N VAL A 70 -10.34 16.60 -1.70
CA VAL A 70 -9.70 16.33 -0.40
C VAL A 70 -8.87 15.05 -0.47
N LEU A 71 -9.38 14.00 -1.09
CA LEU A 71 -8.68 12.73 -1.21
C LEU A 71 -7.39 12.86 -2.04
N VAL A 72 -7.44 13.53 -3.19
CA VAL A 72 -6.24 13.80 -3.99
C VAL A 72 -5.22 14.60 -3.18
N TRP A 73 -5.66 15.61 -2.44
CA TRP A 73 -4.77 16.38 -1.58
C TRP A 73 -4.17 15.54 -0.45
N GLN A 74 -4.93 14.62 0.16
CA GLN A 74 -4.43 13.68 1.17
C GLN A 74 -3.38 12.74 0.57
N ILE A 75 -3.63 12.19 -0.63
CA ILE A 75 -2.66 11.35 -1.34
C ILE A 75 -1.38 12.13 -1.60
N LEU A 76 -1.48 13.33 -2.19
CA LEU A 76 -0.32 14.18 -2.47
C LEU A 76 0.46 14.52 -1.19
N LYS A 77 -0.25 14.84 -0.10
CA LYS A 77 0.38 15.11 1.19
C LYS A 77 1.18 13.92 1.70
N GLU A 78 0.65 12.70 1.60
CA GLU A 78 1.39 11.49 1.98
C GLU A 78 2.59 11.25 1.06
N VAL A 79 2.42 11.43 -0.25
CA VAL A 79 3.48 11.28 -1.25
C VAL A 79 4.65 12.23 -1.00
N CYS A 80 4.37 13.48 -0.63
CA CYS A 80 5.37 14.52 -0.47
C CYS A 80 6.00 14.62 0.93
N LYS A 81 5.74 13.69 1.86
CA LYS A 81 6.29 13.72 3.25
C LYS A 81 7.83 13.62 3.35
N GLU A 82 8.54 13.43 2.24
CA GLU A 82 9.94 13.00 2.20
C GLU A 82 11.00 14.12 2.31
N SER A 83 10.65 15.37 2.66
CA SER A 83 11.61 16.50 2.65
C SER A 83 12.12 16.97 4.02
N ARG A 84 12.22 16.10 5.03
CA ARG A 84 12.86 16.45 6.32
C ARG A 84 13.93 15.44 6.71
N GLU A 85 15.00 15.39 5.92
CA GLU A 85 16.31 15.09 6.49
C GLU A 85 16.85 16.40 7.06
N ASN A 86 16.87 16.48 8.40
CA ASN A 86 17.54 17.54 9.13
C ASN A 86 19.05 17.36 8.91
N PRO A 87 19.79 18.33 8.31
CA PRO A 87 21.23 18.27 8.35
C PRO A 87 21.64 18.51 9.79
N ASP A 88 21.98 17.42 10.48
CA ASP A 88 22.82 17.44 11.65
C ASP A 88 24.13 18.17 11.27
N CYS A 89 24.22 19.45 11.61
CA CYS A 89 25.46 20.20 11.55
C CYS A 89 26.05 20.21 12.96
N SER A 90 26.65 19.08 13.34
CA SER A 90 27.60 19.01 14.44
C SER A 90 28.98 18.65 13.88
N MET A 91 29.78 19.69 13.63
CA MET A 91 31.23 19.74 13.85
C MET A 91 31.62 21.19 14.16
#